data_AF-D7VTE2-F1
#
_entry.id   AF-D7VTE2-F1
#
_cell.length_a   1.000
_cell.length_b   1.000
_cell.length_c   1.000
_cell.angle_alpha   90.00
_cell.angle_beta   90.00
_cell.angle_gamma   90.00
#
_symmetry.space_group_name_H-M   'P 1'
#
loop_
_entity.id
_entity.type
_entity.pdbx_description
1 polymer ?
#
loop_
_entity_poly.entity_id
_entity_poly.type
_entity_poly.pdbx_seq_one_letter_code
_entity_poly.pdbx_strand_id
1 'polypeptide(L)'
;MSIYQNNDCFGRNIVKSYAVTQEVEASFKFIESGILNLQAQKFAVLNNHVTLQLLAAGFERLLKILLLLKEKELNGDFPELELAKKQFNKYNGGHGIGKMLDELLEYSEGVEEMKNIPMIEEDIRFLKEDEKFTILIDILTEFAISQRYFYIDTIVLNKENTASNPFEKFTSFVYSFNKNIDTDNLSYEEEDKLAIKNSIICIEMGVRAISSFFTHGLGDLGRQYYGDFSSFILLKEKDLGSLDYTKSRVAPHELYVPMSKYSLKFLGLKMDSKSKLIVSSEYEDWPFSVGSIKVYFTGSRYYFAEIGNKIFALTGATSRDYEIPTYFKSKKLKPKGYALFLLEEAKKLNPKEPL
;
A
#
# COMPACT_ATOMS: atom_id res chain seq x y z
N MET A 1 4.73 40.20 3.99
CA MET A 1 4.98 38.83 3.49
C MET A 1 3.67 38.08 3.51
N SER A 2 3.29 37.55 2.35
CA SER A 2 1.91 37.38 1.93
C SER A 2 1.31 36.04 2.36
N ILE A 3 0.16 36.09 3.02
CA ILE A 3 -0.72 34.95 3.36
C ILE A 3 -1.11 34.15 2.09
N TYR A 4 -0.96 34.71 0.90
CA TYR A 4 -1.30 34.07 -0.37
C TYR A 4 -0.30 33.01 -0.86
N GLN A 5 0.94 32.96 -0.35
CA GLN A 5 1.88 31.88 -0.73
C GLN A 5 1.62 30.54 -0.02
N ASN A 6 0.93 30.55 1.13
CA ASN A 6 0.64 29.33 1.88
C ASN A 6 -0.61 28.57 1.39
N ASN A 7 -1.56 29.24 0.72
CA ASN A 7 -2.86 28.64 0.37
C ASN A 7 -2.81 27.76 -0.89
N ASP A 8 -1.99 28.12 -1.87
CA ASP A 8 -1.81 27.37 -3.13
C ASP A 8 -1.03 26.05 -2.92
N CYS A 9 -0.29 25.96 -1.81
CA CYS A 9 0.42 24.75 -1.36
C CYS A 9 -0.54 23.71 -0.74
N PHE A 10 -1.66 24.17 -0.15
CA PHE A 10 -2.58 23.32 0.63
C PHE A 10 -3.39 22.36 -0.23
N GLY A 11 -4.12 22.87 -1.23
CA GLY A 11 -4.93 22.04 -2.14
C GLY A 11 -4.07 21.04 -2.91
N ARG A 12 -2.88 21.47 -3.35
CA ARG A 12 -1.88 20.63 -4.01
C ARG A 12 -1.39 19.49 -3.13
N ASN A 13 -1.14 19.74 -1.84
CA ASN A 13 -0.69 18.69 -0.93
C ASN A 13 -1.76 17.63 -0.64
N ILE A 14 -3.03 18.02 -0.55
CA ILE A 14 -4.12 17.04 -0.36
C ILE A 14 -4.31 16.17 -1.61
N VAL A 15 -4.27 16.75 -2.80
CA VAL A 15 -4.38 16.00 -4.06
C VAL A 15 -3.23 14.99 -4.19
N LYS A 16 -2.00 15.39 -3.85
CA LYS A 16 -0.85 14.48 -3.85
C LYS A 16 -1.03 13.34 -2.84
N SER A 17 -1.39 13.62 -1.59
CA SER A 17 -1.63 12.57 -0.58
C SER A 17 -2.77 11.61 -0.96
N TYR A 18 -3.81 12.13 -1.63
CA TYR A 18 -4.87 11.27 -2.18
C TYR A 18 -4.34 10.39 -3.32
N ALA A 19 -3.56 10.94 -4.24
CA ALA A 19 -2.95 10.16 -5.32
C ALA A 19 -2.05 9.05 -4.76
N VAL A 20 -1.24 9.32 -3.73
CA VAL A 20 -0.45 8.29 -3.04
C VAL A 20 -1.35 7.18 -2.49
N THR A 21 -2.43 7.55 -1.79
CA THR A 21 -3.38 6.58 -1.25
C THR A 21 -3.94 5.68 -2.35
N GLN A 22 -4.33 6.25 -3.48
CA GLN A 22 -4.88 5.49 -4.61
C GLN A 22 -3.83 4.55 -5.23
N GLU A 23 -2.58 4.99 -5.37
CA GLU A 23 -1.51 4.16 -5.91
C GLU A 23 -1.14 3.01 -4.97
N VAL A 24 -1.06 3.26 -3.66
CA VAL A 24 -0.85 2.21 -2.64
C VAL A 24 -2.01 1.21 -2.66
N GLU A 25 -3.25 1.67 -2.59
CA GLU A 25 -4.43 0.79 -2.62
C GLU A 25 -4.47 -0.04 -3.91
N ALA A 26 -4.19 0.59 -5.06
CA ALA A 26 -4.16 -0.10 -6.33
C ALA A 26 -3.05 -1.16 -6.36
N SER A 27 -1.83 -0.85 -5.91
CA SER A 27 -0.71 -1.79 -5.95
C SER A 27 -1.01 -3.07 -5.19
N PHE A 28 -1.56 -2.96 -3.97
CA PHE A 28 -1.90 -4.13 -3.16
C PHE A 28 -3.07 -4.93 -3.76
N LYS A 29 -4.09 -4.27 -4.32
CA LYS A 29 -5.19 -4.95 -5.03
C LYS A 29 -4.73 -5.71 -6.26
N PHE A 30 -3.78 -5.14 -7.01
CA PHE A 30 -3.18 -5.82 -8.17
C PHE A 30 -2.45 -7.10 -7.74
N ILE A 31 -1.62 -7.01 -6.70
CA ILE A 31 -0.88 -8.16 -6.16
C ILE A 31 -1.86 -9.22 -5.63
N GLU A 32 -2.82 -8.81 -4.79
CA GLU A 32 -3.84 -9.71 -4.25
C GLU A 32 -4.63 -10.42 -5.35
N SER A 33 -5.05 -9.69 -6.38
CA SER A 33 -5.77 -10.26 -7.53
C SER A 33 -4.89 -11.22 -8.33
N GLY A 34 -3.59 -10.93 -8.46
CA GLY A 34 -2.62 -11.83 -9.09
C GLY A 34 -2.45 -13.13 -8.32
N ILE A 35 -2.34 -13.05 -6.98
CA ILE A 35 -2.28 -14.21 -6.09
C ILE A 35 -3.56 -15.05 -6.17
N LEU A 36 -4.73 -14.42 -6.13
CA LEU A 36 -6.02 -15.11 -6.26
C LEU A 36 -6.19 -15.77 -7.63
N ASN A 37 -5.73 -15.11 -8.70
CA ASN A 37 -5.75 -15.68 -10.04
C ASN A 37 -4.85 -16.92 -10.11
N LEU A 38 -3.63 -16.85 -9.56
CA LEU A 38 -2.71 -17.97 -9.47
C LEU A 38 -3.28 -19.13 -8.64
N GLN A 39 -3.89 -18.86 -7.49
CA GLN A 39 -4.52 -19.89 -6.65
C GLN A 39 -5.68 -20.60 -7.37
N ALA A 40 -6.45 -19.87 -8.18
CA ALA A 40 -7.58 -20.42 -8.91
C ALA A 40 -7.16 -21.32 -10.09
N GLN A 41 -5.87 -21.32 -10.46
CA GLN A 41 -5.38 -22.18 -11.53
C GLN A 41 -5.38 -23.64 -11.07
N LYS A 42 -5.87 -24.52 -11.96
CA LYS A 42 -5.84 -25.97 -11.71
C LYS A 42 -4.45 -26.57 -11.96
N PHE A 43 -3.69 -26.00 -12.90
CA PHE A 43 -2.37 -26.47 -13.32
C PHE A 43 -1.44 -25.26 -13.51
N ALA A 44 -0.17 -25.37 -13.11
CA ALA A 44 0.79 -24.26 -13.18
C ALA A 44 1.18 -23.87 -14.63
N VAL A 45 0.97 -24.77 -15.59
CA VAL A 45 1.26 -24.57 -17.04
C VAL A 45 0.21 -23.71 -17.75
N LEU A 46 -0.90 -23.37 -17.09
CA LEU A 46 -1.96 -22.58 -17.72
C LEU A 46 -1.47 -21.17 -18.11
N ASN A 47 -2.21 -20.51 -19.01
CA ASN A 47 -1.86 -19.18 -19.49
C ASN A 47 -1.71 -18.18 -18.33
N ASN A 48 -0.46 -17.88 -17.99
CA ASN A 48 -0.08 -17.03 -16.87
C ASN A 48 -0.12 -15.52 -17.20
N HIS A 49 -0.70 -15.12 -18.34
CA HIS A 49 -0.76 -13.73 -18.77
C HIS A 49 -1.44 -12.81 -17.76
N VAL A 50 -2.61 -13.21 -17.27
CA VAL A 50 -3.36 -12.41 -16.28
C VAL A 50 -2.58 -12.31 -14.97
N THR A 51 -2.08 -13.42 -14.45
CA THR A 51 -1.24 -13.45 -13.23
C THR A 51 -0.04 -12.52 -13.35
N LEU A 52 0.76 -12.66 -14.42
CA LEU A 52 1.95 -11.83 -14.65
C LEU A 52 1.60 -10.36 -14.82
N GLN A 53 0.52 -10.04 -15.54
CA GLN A 53 0.06 -8.67 -15.74
C GLN A 53 -0.34 -8.00 -14.42
N LEU A 54 -1.03 -8.74 -13.54
CA LEU A 54 -1.47 -8.25 -12.24
C LEU A 54 -0.27 -8.08 -11.29
N LEU A 55 0.58 -9.10 -11.17
CA LEU A 55 1.75 -9.05 -10.29
C LEU A 55 2.75 -7.98 -10.74
N ALA A 56 3.13 -7.94 -12.03
CA ALA A 56 4.09 -6.96 -12.53
C ALA A 56 3.59 -5.52 -12.34
N ALA A 57 2.32 -5.25 -12.65
CA ALA A 57 1.73 -3.93 -12.43
C ALA A 57 1.66 -3.57 -10.93
N GLY A 58 1.36 -4.54 -10.07
CA GLY A 58 1.28 -4.37 -8.63
C GLY A 58 2.64 -4.03 -8.01
N PHE A 59 3.66 -4.84 -8.25
CA PHE A 59 5.03 -4.61 -7.78
C PHE A 59 5.62 -3.32 -8.34
N GLU A 60 5.45 -3.04 -9.64
CA GLU A 60 5.95 -1.81 -10.26
C GLU A 60 5.37 -0.56 -9.57
N ARG A 61 4.05 -0.52 -9.36
CA ARG A 61 3.38 0.60 -8.68
C ARG A 61 3.84 0.74 -7.24
N LEU A 62 3.93 -0.38 -6.51
CA LEU A 62 4.36 -0.42 -5.12
C LEU A 62 5.76 0.17 -4.94
N LEU A 63 6.72 -0.22 -5.78
CA LEU A 63 8.09 0.27 -5.70
C LEU A 63 8.17 1.75 -6.14
N LYS A 64 7.45 2.14 -7.19
CA LYS A 64 7.38 3.55 -7.61
C LYS A 64 6.87 4.45 -6.50
N ILE A 65 5.80 4.04 -5.81
CA ILE A 65 5.23 4.88 -4.76
C ILE A 65 6.14 4.95 -3.53
N LEU A 66 6.83 3.85 -3.18
CA LEU A 66 7.85 3.85 -2.14
C LEU A 66 9.03 4.78 -2.48
N LEU A 67 9.49 4.80 -3.73
CA LEU A 67 10.54 5.73 -4.18
C LEU A 67 10.07 7.19 -4.10
N LEU A 68 8.84 7.51 -4.51
CA LEU A 68 8.30 8.86 -4.36
C LEU A 68 8.16 9.29 -2.90
N LEU A 69 7.79 8.36 -2.01
CA LEU A 69 7.72 8.61 -0.58
C LEU A 69 9.11 8.78 0.05
N LYS A 70 10.10 7.99 -0.40
CA LYS A 70 11.51 8.15 -0.02
C LYS A 70 12.01 9.54 -0.38
N GLU A 71 11.79 9.99 -1.62
CA GLU A 71 12.18 11.34 -2.05
C GLU A 71 11.51 12.43 -1.20
N LYS A 72 10.23 12.24 -0.85
CA LYS A 72 9.53 13.17 0.03
C LYS A 72 10.09 13.16 1.45
N GLU A 73 10.41 12.00 2.00
CA GLU A 73 10.98 11.89 3.35
C GLU A 73 12.36 12.58 3.40
N LEU A 74 13.19 12.39 2.38
CA LEU A 74 14.55 12.95 2.33
C LEU A 74 14.58 14.45 2.05
N ASN A 75 13.69 14.95 1.17
CA ASN A 75 13.73 16.34 0.71
C ASN A 75 12.63 17.23 1.31
N GLY A 76 11.68 16.66 2.04
CA GLY A 76 10.48 17.33 2.55
C GLY A 76 9.33 17.45 1.54
N ASP A 77 9.61 17.28 0.24
CA ASP A 77 8.65 17.47 -0.86
C ASP A 77 8.69 16.35 -1.91
N PHE A 78 7.55 16.11 -2.55
CA PHE A 78 7.49 15.20 -3.71
C PHE A 78 8.26 15.78 -4.91
N PRO A 79 8.95 14.94 -5.70
CA PRO A 79 9.73 15.43 -6.84
C PRO A 79 8.84 16.09 -7.89
N GLU A 80 9.40 17.10 -8.57
CA GLU A 80 8.76 17.68 -9.76
C GLU A 80 8.68 16.66 -10.90
N LEU A 81 7.70 16.84 -11.80
CA LEU A 81 7.42 15.87 -12.87
C LEU A 81 8.64 15.52 -13.72
N GLU A 82 9.43 16.53 -14.11
CA GLU A 82 10.60 16.30 -14.96
C GLU A 82 11.73 15.57 -14.21
N LEU A 83 11.88 15.82 -12.90
CA LEU A 83 12.82 15.09 -12.06
C LEU A 83 12.36 13.64 -11.88
N ALA A 84 11.08 13.43 -11.58
CA ALA A 84 10.49 12.10 -11.43
C ALA A 84 10.61 11.28 -12.72
N LYS A 85 10.33 11.88 -13.89
CA LYS A 85 10.53 11.22 -15.19
C LYS A 85 11.99 10.83 -15.41
N LYS A 86 12.94 11.74 -15.12
CA LYS A 86 14.37 11.45 -15.24
C LYS A 86 14.80 10.32 -14.30
N GLN A 87 14.28 10.30 -13.08
CA GLN A 87 14.53 9.22 -12.11
C GLN A 87 13.99 7.89 -12.66
N PHE A 88 12.71 7.83 -13.02
CA PHE A 88 12.10 6.58 -13.51
C PHE A 88 12.70 6.08 -14.82
N ASN A 89 13.18 6.97 -15.69
CA ASN A 89 13.89 6.58 -16.91
C ASN A 89 15.16 5.75 -16.63
N LYS A 90 15.82 5.93 -15.47
CA LYS A 90 16.98 5.11 -15.07
C LYS A 90 16.59 3.63 -14.84
N TYR A 91 15.32 3.38 -14.50
CA TYR A 91 14.79 2.02 -14.31
C TYR A 91 14.10 1.52 -15.59
N ASN A 92 14.82 1.49 -16.71
CA ASN A 92 14.32 0.97 -17.99
C ASN A 92 13.00 1.63 -18.42
N GLY A 93 12.94 2.98 -18.42
CA GLY A 93 11.72 3.72 -18.75
C GLY A 93 10.62 3.63 -17.67
N GLY A 94 10.97 3.22 -16.46
CA GLY A 94 10.06 3.06 -15.32
C GLY A 94 9.49 1.66 -15.17
N HIS A 95 10.01 0.66 -15.89
CA HIS A 95 9.54 -0.74 -15.83
C HIS A 95 10.54 -1.69 -15.16
N GLY A 96 11.72 -1.20 -14.76
CA GLY A 96 12.77 -1.96 -14.09
C GLY A 96 12.46 -2.23 -12.63
N ILE A 97 11.59 -3.21 -12.34
CA ILE A 97 11.17 -3.59 -10.98
C ILE A 97 12.39 -3.93 -10.11
N GLY A 98 13.30 -4.80 -10.59
CA GLY A 98 14.53 -5.15 -9.86
C GLY A 98 15.38 -3.93 -9.47
N LYS A 99 15.67 -3.04 -10.43
CA LYS A 99 16.45 -1.83 -10.17
C LYS A 99 15.81 -0.89 -9.15
N MET A 100 14.47 -0.80 -9.13
CA MET A 100 13.76 0.01 -8.14
C MET A 100 13.81 -0.63 -6.75
N LEU A 101 13.75 -1.96 -6.68
CA LEU A 101 13.91 -2.70 -5.43
C LEU A 101 15.34 -2.53 -4.87
N ASP A 102 16.37 -2.67 -5.71
CA ASP A 102 17.78 -2.49 -5.33
C ASP A 102 18.01 -1.12 -4.70
N GLU A 103 17.46 -0.05 -5.28
CA GLU A 103 17.59 1.31 -4.74
C GLU A 103 16.90 1.48 -3.38
N LEU A 104 15.77 0.78 -3.14
CA LEU A 104 15.14 0.76 -1.82
C LEU A 104 15.96 -0.06 -0.81
N LEU A 105 16.54 -1.19 -1.23
CA LEU A 105 17.41 -2.00 -0.39
C LEU A 105 18.68 -1.24 0.01
N GLU A 106 19.30 -0.50 -0.90
CA GLU A 106 20.42 0.41 -0.60
C GLU A 106 19.99 1.48 0.42
N TYR A 107 18.83 2.10 0.20
CA TYR A 107 18.27 3.06 1.15
C TYR A 107 18.08 2.48 2.56
N SER A 108 17.62 1.22 2.67
CA SER A 108 17.41 0.56 3.97
C SER A 108 18.70 0.41 4.79
N GLU A 109 19.87 0.38 4.14
CA GLU A 109 21.18 0.36 4.80
C GLU A 109 21.52 1.69 5.48
N GLY A 110 20.78 2.77 5.20
CA GLY A 110 20.89 4.05 5.88
C GLY A 110 19.92 4.21 7.07
N VAL A 111 18.91 3.35 7.20
CA VAL A 111 17.81 3.53 8.16
C VAL A 111 17.98 2.63 9.38
N GLU A 112 18.10 3.22 10.57
CA GLU A 112 18.44 2.50 11.80
C GLU A 112 17.33 1.55 12.26
N GLU A 113 16.06 1.97 12.13
CA GLU A 113 14.88 1.16 12.47
C GLU A 113 14.77 -0.10 11.61
N MET A 114 15.29 -0.09 10.39
CA MET A 114 15.28 -1.25 9.50
C MET A 114 16.38 -2.27 9.82
N LYS A 115 17.40 -1.88 10.60
CA LYS A 115 18.52 -2.76 10.99
C LYS A 115 18.35 -3.38 12.38
N ASN A 116 17.72 -2.65 13.29
CA ASN A 116 17.70 -3.01 14.71
C ASN A 116 16.53 -3.90 15.11
N ILE A 117 15.61 -4.22 14.19
CA ILE A 117 14.44 -5.04 14.45
C ILE A 117 14.63 -6.40 13.75
N PRO A 118 14.79 -7.52 14.50
CA PRO A 118 15.14 -8.82 13.92
C PRO A 118 14.20 -9.28 12.80
N MET A 119 12.89 -9.10 12.97
CA MET A 119 11.90 -9.47 11.94
C MET A 119 12.08 -8.65 10.64
N ILE A 120 12.50 -7.38 10.74
CA ILE A 120 12.74 -6.53 9.57
C ILE A 120 14.07 -6.91 8.92
N GLU A 121 15.08 -7.23 9.71
CA GLU A 121 16.35 -7.77 9.21
C GLU A 121 16.13 -9.05 8.40
N GLU A 122 15.28 -9.97 8.89
CA GLU A 122 14.88 -11.19 8.17
C GLU A 122 14.16 -10.89 6.86
N ASP A 123 13.21 -9.96 6.86
CA ASP A 123 12.49 -9.52 5.67
C ASP A 123 13.46 -8.90 4.64
N ILE A 124 14.40 -8.05 5.06
CA ILE A 124 15.39 -7.43 4.17
C ILE A 124 16.38 -8.47 3.63
N ARG A 125 16.79 -9.43 4.46
CA ARG A 125 17.62 -10.56 4.02
C ARG A 125 16.89 -11.39 2.98
N PHE A 126 15.61 -11.70 3.17
CA PHE A 126 14.79 -12.40 2.17
C PHE A 126 14.81 -11.66 0.82
N LEU A 127 14.59 -10.33 0.83
CA LEU A 127 14.60 -9.54 -0.41
C LEU A 127 15.97 -9.52 -1.11
N LYS A 128 17.08 -9.66 -0.36
CA LYS A 128 18.45 -9.64 -0.91
C LYS A 128 18.96 -11.01 -1.35
N GLU A 129 18.60 -12.06 -0.63
CA GLU A 129 19.29 -13.36 -0.70
C GLU A 129 18.42 -14.49 -1.21
N ASP A 130 17.08 -14.37 -1.20
CA ASP A 130 16.22 -15.44 -1.65
C ASP A 130 16.25 -15.57 -3.19
N GLU A 131 16.84 -16.68 -3.66
CA GLU A 131 17.02 -16.96 -5.08
C GLU A 131 15.68 -17.04 -5.83
N LYS A 132 14.65 -17.62 -5.19
CA LYS A 132 13.33 -17.77 -5.81
C LYS A 132 12.66 -16.42 -6.00
N PHE A 133 12.72 -15.57 -4.98
CA PHE A 133 12.18 -14.22 -5.04
C PHE A 133 12.93 -13.37 -6.07
N THR A 134 14.25 -13.49 -6.14
CA THR A 134 15.07 -12.84 -7.18
C THR A 134 14.62 -13.24 -8.58
N ILE A 135 14.46 -14.54 -8.83
CA ILE A 135 13.95 -15.07 -10.11
C ILE A 135 12.55 -14.50 -10.43
N LEU A 136 11.66 -14.42 -9.44
CA LEU A 136 10.35 -13.81 -9.62
C LEU A 136 10.47 -12.35 -10.07
N ILE A 137 11.28 -11.54 -9.40
CA ILE A 137 11.47 -10.12 -9.74
C ILE A 137 12.03 -9.94 -11.15
N ASP A 138 12.95 -10.81 -11.58
CA ASP A 138 13.48 -10.81 -12.95
C ASP A 138 12.40 -11.12 -13.99
N ILE A 139 11.57 -12.14 -13.73
CA ILE A 139 10.45 -12.50 -14.62
C ILE A 139 9.46 -11.35 -14.75
N LEU A 140 9.08 -10.72 -13.63
CA LEU A 140 8.15 -9.58 -13.63
C LEU A 140 8.76 -8.37 -14.36
N THR A 141 10.07 -8.14 -14.19
CA THR A 141 10.80 -7.07 -14.89
C THR A 141 10.81 -7.29 -16.40
N GLU A 142 11.19 -8.49 -16.86
CA GLU A 142 11.19 -8.85 -18.28
C GLU A 142 9.80 -8.73 -18.91
N PHE A 143 8.78 -9.23 -18.20
CA PHE A 143 7.39 -9.11 -18.61
C PHE A 143 6.96 -7.65 -18.75
N ALA A 144 7.30 -6.80 -17.77
CA ALA A 144 6.92 -5.40 -17.75
C ALA A 144 7.56 -4.58 -18.88
N ILE A 145 8.82 -4.86 -19.23
CA ILE A 145 9.60 -4.10 -20.21
C ILE A 145 9.19 -4.39 -21.65
N SER A 146 9.14 -5.68 -22.06
CA SER A 146 9.03 -5.98 -23.50
C SER A 146 8.22 -7.22 -23.85
N GLN A 147 7.76 -8.03 -22.89
CA GLN A 147 7.22 -9.35 -23.19
C GLN A 147 5.72 -9.53 -22.92
N ARG A 148 4.98 -8.44 -22.66
CA ARG A 148 3.51 -8.49 -22.53
C ARG A 148 2.81 -9.04 -23.77
N TYR A 149 3.46 -8.88 -24.92
CA TYR A 149 2.97 -9.25 -26.24
C TYR A 149 3.80 -10.36 -26.88
N PHE A 150 4.59 -11.13 -26.12
CA PHE A 150 5.46 -12.19 -26.66
C PHE A 150 4.74 -13.10 -27.67
N TYR A 151 3.53 -13.56 -27.35
CA TYR A 151 2.75 -14.38 -28.28
C TYR A 151 2.25 -13.62 -29.52
N ILE A 152 1.93 -12.33 -29.40
CA ILE A 152 1.60 -11.50 -30.57
C ILE A 152 2.83 -11.34 -31.45
N ASP A 153 4.00 -11.06 -30.86
CA ASP A 153 5.25 -10.96 -31.58
C ASP A 153 5.56 -12.27 -32.32
N THR A 154 5.37 -13.41 -31.67
CA THR A 154 5.50 -14.74 -32.29
C THR A 154 4.55 -14.94 -33.48
N ILE A 155 3.33 -14.39 -33.44
CA ILE A 155 2.37 -14.46 -34.56
C ILE A 155 2.81 -13.57 -35.73
N VAL A 156 3.36 -12.38 -35.45
CA VAL A 156 3.69 -11.37 -36.47
C VAL A 156 5.07 -11.60 -37.10
N LEU A 157 5.99 -12.23 -36.37
CA LEU A 157 7.32 -12.53 -36.86
C LEU A 157 7.27 -13.60 -37.96
N ASN A 158 7.89 -13.31 -39.10
CA ASN A 158 8.12 -14.30 -40.17
C ASN A 158 9.24 -15.31 -39.84
N LYS A 159 9.63 -15.39 -38.56
CA LYS A 159 10.71 -16.24 -38.04
C LYS A 159 10.39 -16.63 -36.60
N GLU A 160 11.09 -17.66 -36.09
CA GLU A 160 10.99 -18.04 -34.69
C GLU A 160 11.31 -16.86 -33.75
N ASN A 161 10.46 -16.68 -32.73
CA ASN A 161 10.69 -15.67 -31.71
C ASN A 161 11.72 -16.20 -30.70
N THR A 162 12.97 -15.77 -30.85
CA THR A 162 14.07 -16.17 -29.97
C THR A 162 14.15 -15.36 -28.67
N ALA A 163 13.16 -14.51 -28.40
CA ALA A 163 13.12 -13.75 -27.16
C ALA A 163 12.84 -14.68 -25.96
N SER A 164 13.29 -14.25 -24.77
CA SER A 164 12.95 -14.90 -23.52
C SER A 164 11.43 -14.93 -23.33
N ASN A 165 10.85 -16.12 -23.15
CA ASN A 165 9.42 -16.28 -22.88
C ASN A 165 9.14 -16.15 -21.37
N PRO A 166 8.59 -15.03 -20.87
CA PRO A 166 8.31 -14.84 -19.45
C PRO A 166 7.25 -15.82 -18.92
N PHE A 167 6.36 -16.32 -19.78
CA PHE A 167 5.32 -17.28 -19.38
C PHE A 167 5.91 -18.63 -19.03
N GLU A 168 6.84 -19.12 -19.86
CA GLU A 168 7.58 -20.36 -19.57
C GLU A 168 8.50 -20.21 -18.36
N LYS A 169 9.18 -19.05 -18.22
CA LYS A 169 9.98 -18.77 -17.04
C LYS A 169 9.13 -18.76 -15.77
N PHE A 170 7.93 -18.18 -15.81
CA PHE A 170 7.02 -18.16 -14.67
C PHE A 170 6.53 -19.57 -14.31
N THR A 171 6.13 -20.37 -15.30
CA THR A 171 5.80 -21.79 -15.09
C THR A 171 6.98 -22.56 -14.47
N SER A 172 8.19 -22.32 -14.97
CA SER A 172 9.41 -22.94 -14.44
C SER A 172 9.69 -22.51 -13.01
N PHE A 173 9.46 -21.23 -12.69
CA PHE A 173 9.54 -20.70 -11.32
C PHE A 173 8.57 -21.42 -10.40
N VAL A 174 7.31 -21.60 -10.81
CA VAL A 174 6.29 -22.29 -10.01
C VAL A 174 6.71 -23.74 -9.71
N TYR A 175 7.09 -24.52 -10.72
CA TYR A 175 7.55 -25.89 -10.52
C TYR A 175 8.88 -26.01 -9.78
N SER A 176 9.68 -24.94 -9.75
CA SER A 176 10.96 -24.97 -9.08
C SER A 176 10.87 -25.18 -7.57
N PHE A 177 9.67 -25.00 -6.98
CA PHE A 177 9.39 -25.29 -5.56
C PHE A 177 9.20 -26.79 -5.27
N ASN A 178 8.98 -27.62 -6.28
CA ASN A 178 8.83 -29.07 -6.10
C ASN A 178 10.14 -29.84 -6.26
N LYS A 179 11.22 -29.20 -6.77
CA LYS A 179 12.49 -29.88 -7.10
C LYS A 179 13.11 -30.71 -5.98
N ASN A 180 12.83 -30.40 -4.72
CA ASN A 180 13.39 -31.08 -3.54
C ASN A 180 12.31 -31.76 -2.69
N ILE A 181 11.10 -31.94 -3.23
CA ILE A 181 9.98 -32.58 -2.55
C ILE A 181 9.80 -33.97 -3.17
N ASP A 182 9.64 -34.99 -2.33
CA ASP A 182 9.22 -36.30 -2.80
C ASP A 182 7.76 -36.21 -3.28
N THR A 183 7.59 -36.23 -4.59
CA THR A 183 6.28 -36.17 -5.27
C THR A 183 5.83 -37.54 -5.78
N ASP A 184 6.55 -38.64 -5.51
CA ASP A 184 6.30 -39.95 -6.12
C ASP A 184 4.92 -40.52 -5.80
N ASN A 185 4.30 -40.07 -4.70
CA ASN A 185 2.97 -40.48 -4.26
C ASN A 185 1.88 -39.42 -4.50
N LEU A 186 2.20 -38.29 -5.13
CA LEU A 186 1.25 -37.23 -5.43
C LEU A 186 0.68 -37.42 -6.83
N SER A 187 -0.61 -37.12 -7.00
CA SER A 187 -1.16 -36.88 -8.32
C SER A 187 -0.60 -35.58 -8.91
N TYR A 188 -0.61 -35.46 -10.25
CA TYR A 188 -0.22 -34.22 -10.93
C TYR A 188 -0.95 -32.98 -10.40
N GLU A 189 -2.23 -33.12 -10.04
CA GLU A 189 -3.02 -32.02 -9.48
C GLU A 189 -2.56 -31.62 -8.06
N GLU A 190 -2.12 -32.58 -7.24
CA GLU A 190 -1.57 -32.31 -5.91
C GLU A 190 -0.19 -31.67 -5.99
N GLU A 191 0.64 -32.15 -6.92
CA GLU A 191 1.94 -31.57 -7.24
C GLU A 191 1.80 -30.10 -7.67
N ASP A 192 0.88 -29.81 -8.59
CA ASP A 192 0.58 -28.44 -9.05
C ASP A 192 0.08 -27.55 -7.92
N LYS A 193 -0.85 -28.04 -7.10
CA LYS A 193 -1.35 -27.30 -5.93
C LYS A 193 -0.24 -26.94 -4.96
N LEU A 194 0.70 -27.85 -4.74
CA LEU A 194 1.84 -27.63 -3.86
C LEU A 194 2.79 -26.56 -4.42
N ALA A 195 3.13 -26.66 -5.71
CA ALA A 195 3.95 -25.69 -6.41
C ALA A 195 3.34 -24.29 -6.38
N ILE A 196 2.05 -24.19 -6.72
CA ILE A 196 1.27 -22.95 -6.69
C ILE A 196 1.26 -22.35 -5.28
N LYS A 197 0.97 -23.17 -4.26
CA LYS A 197 0.94 -22.71 -2.86
C LYS A 197 2.29 -22.15 -2.42
N ASN A 198 3.39 -22.85 -2.70
CA ASN A 198 4.73 -22.39 -2.31
C ASN A 198 5.16 -21.13 -3.08
N SER A 199 4.74 -21.00 -4.34
CA SER A 199 4.93 -19.78 -5.12
C SER A 199 4.18 -18.59 -4.52
N ILE A 200 2.93 -18.80 -4.08
CA ILE A 200 2.14 -17.78 -3.38
C ILE A 200 2.84 -17.35 -2.09
N ILE A 201 3.34 -18.30 -1.30
CA ILE A 201 4.08 -18.00 -0.06
C ILE A 201 5.30 -17.10 -0.35
N CYS A 202 6.08 -17.42 -1.39
CA CYS A 202 7.22 -16.60 -1.82
C CYS A 202 6.78 -15.17 -2.20
N ILE A 203 5.69 -15.03 -2.96
CA ILE A 203 5.13 -13.72 -3.33
C ILE A 203 4.69 -12.94 -2.07
N GLU A 204 3.91 -13.56 -1.19
CA GLU A 204 3.43 -12.94 0.05
C GLU A 204 4.57 -12.47 0.96
N MET A 205 5.63 -13.28 1.10
CA MET A 205 6.82 -12.92 1.87
C MET A 205 7.50 -11.68 1.26
N GLY A 206 7.66 -11.64 -0.07
CA GLY A 206 8.22 -10.47 -0.74
C GLY A 206 7.38 -9.21 -0.55
N VAL A 207 6.06 -9.33 -0.64
CA VAL A 207 5.14 -8.20 -0.45
C VAL A 207 5.15 -7.74 1.00
N ARG A 208 5.18 -8.65 1.97
CA ARG A 208 5.32 -8.34 3.40
C ARG A 208 6.63 -7.58 3.65
N ALA A 209 7.74 -8.10 3.14
CA ALA A 209 9.06 -7.49 3.31
C ALA A 209 9.15 -6.11 2.65
N ILE A 210 8.62 -5.92 1.44
CA ILE A 210 8.54 -4.59 0.81
C ILE A 210 7.63 -3.65 1.62
N SER A 211 6.56 -4.17 2.23
CA SER A 211 5.66 -3.36 3.06
C SER A 211 6.34 -2.82 4.32
N SER A 212 7.43 -3.44 4.78
CA SER A 212 8.21 -2.98 5.93
C SER A 212 8.84 -1.60 5.72
N PHE A 213 9.04 -1.17 4.46
CA PHE A 213 9.46 0.20 4.15
C PHE A 213 8.44 1.25 4.58
N PHE A 214 7.14 0.97 4.47
CA PHE A 214 6.12 1.91 4.95
C PHE A 214 6.12 2.05 6.48
N THR A 215 6.45 0.99 7.21
CA THR A 215 6.34 0.99 8.68
C THR A 215 7.63 1.45 9.36
N HIS A 216 8.79 1.10 8.80
CA HIS A 216 10.11 1.30 9.40
C HIS A 216 11.10 2.02 8.50
N GLY A 217 10.84 2.15 7.19
CA GLY A 217 11.75 2.82 6.26
C GLY A 217 11.48 4.30 6.06
N LEU A 218 10.22 4.73 6.16
CA LEU A 218 9.76 6.06 5.71
C LEU A 218 9.14 6.90 6.82
N GLY A 219 9.63 6.73 8.05
CA GLY A 219 9.22 7.54 9.21
C GLY A 219 7.71 7.56 9.45
N ASP A 220 7.20 8.71 9.89
CA ASP A 220 5.76 8.91 10.10
C ASP A 220 4.97 8.98 8.81
N LEU A 221 5.59 9.43 7.70
CA LEU A 221 4.95 9.55 6.41
C LEU A 221 4.48 8.18 5.89
N GLY A 222 5.35 7.17 5.93
CA GLY A 222 5.00 5.81 5.51
C GLY A 222 3.87 5.21 6.36
N ARG A 223 3.91 5.44 7.68
CA ARG A 223 2.93 4.90 8.64
C ARG A 223 1.49 5.40 8.39
N GLN A 224 1.31 6.52 7.71
CA GLN A 224 -0.02 7.05 7.35
C GLN A 224 -0.80 6.11 6.41
N TYR A 225 -0.11 5.26 5.65
CA TYR A 225 -0.70 4.38 4.65
C TYR A 225 -0.96 2.96 5.19
N TYR A 226 -0.64 2.68 6.45
CA TYR A 226 -0.76 1.35 7.09
C TYR A 226 -2.10 0.64 6.85
N GLY A 227 -3.20 1.39 6.86
CA GLY A 227 -4.54 0.82 6.67
C GLY A 227 -4.79 0.21 5.28
N ASP A 228 -3.99 0.59 4.28
CA ASP A 228 -4.18 0.17 2.88
C ASP A 228 -3.46 -1.14 2.57
N PHE A 229 -2.54 -1.58 3.44
CA PHE A 229 -1.73 -2.79 3.26
C PHE A 229 -1.64 -3.69 4.49
N SER A 230 -2.51 -3.44 5.48
CA SER A 230 -2.53 -4.19 6.73
C SER A 230 -2.72 -5.70 6.53
N SER A 231 -3.32 -6.10 5.42
CA SER A 231 -3.54 -7.51 5.04
C SER A 231 -2.24 -8.28 4.79
N PHE A 232 -1.16 -7.60 4.37
CA PHE A 232 0.13 -8.23 4.07
C PHE A 232 1.15 -8.08 5.22
N ILE A 233 1.26 -6.88 5.81
CA ILE A 233 2.25 -6.63 6.88
C ILE A 233 1.96 -7.42 8.17
N LEU A 234 0.71 -7.84 8.37
CA LEU A 234 0.30 -8.64 9.54
C LEU A 234 0.38 -10.15 9.29
N LEU A 235 0.84 -10.59 8.12
CA LEU A 235 0.98 -12.02 7.81
C LEU A 235 2.09 -12.65 8.65
N LYS A 236 1.67 -13.51 9.56
CA LYS A 236 2.58 -14.40 10.29
C LYS A 236 2.94 -15.56 9.38
N GLU A 237 4.09 -16.18 9.63
CA GLU A 237 4.55 -17.34 8.84
C GLU A 237 3.49 -18.44 8.71
N LYS A 238 2.80 -18.74 9.82
CA LYS A 238 1.71 -19.73 9.86
C LYS A 238 0.49 -19.38 9.01
N ASP A 239 0.33 -18.11 8.66
CA ASP A 239 -0.82 -17.60 7.90
C ASP A 239 -0.50 -17.50 6.39
N LEU A 240 0.77 -17.69 5.99
CA LEU A 240 1.21 -17.64 4.59
C LEU A 240 0.55 -18.76 3.75
N GLY A 241 0.10 -18.39 2.54
CA GLY A 241 -0.59 -19.25 1.59
C GLY A 241 -2.04 -19.60 1.96
N SER A 242 -2.55 -19.11 3.10
CA SER A 242 -3.95 -19.34 3.52
C SER A 242 -4.95 -18.47 2.75
N LEU A 243 -4.50 -17.28 2.32
CA LEU A 243 -5.32 -16.22 1.72
C LEU A 243 -6.51 -15.78 2.59
N ASP A 244 -6.49 -16.04 3.89
CA ASP A 244 -7.59 -15.67 4.79
C ASP A 244 -7.83 -14.15 4.87
N TYR A 245 -6.80 -13.36 4.52
CA TYR A 245 -6.85 -11.90 4.46
C TYR A 245 -7.60 -11.36 3.23
N THR A 246 -7.84 -12.20 2.21
CA THR A 246 -8.63 -11.84 1.03
C THR A 246 -10.14 -11.98 1.28
N LYS A 247 -10.51 -12.70 2.34
CA LYS A 247 -11.91 -12.90 2.71
C LYS A 247 -12.45 -11.60 3.30
N SER A 248 -13.50 -11.06 2.68
CA SER A 248 -14.21 -9.89 3.21
C SER A 248 -14.73 -10.17 4.62
N ARG A 249 -14.09 -9.57 5.63
CA ARG A 249 -14.58 -9.57 7.01
C ARG A 249 -15.35 -8.28 7.21
N VAL A 250 -16.65 -8.39 7.53
CA VAL A 250 -17.46 -7.24 7.95
C VAL A 250 -16.82 -6.67 9.21
N ALA A 251 -16.17 -5.52 9.08
CA ALA A 251 -15.46 -4.96 10.20
C ALA A 251 -16.47 -4.32 11.17
N PRO A 252 -16.28 -4.40 12.51
CA PRO A 252 -17.26 -3.87 13.48
C PRO A 252 -17.64 -2.41 13.21
N HIS A 253 -16.72 -1.60 12.69
CA HIS A 253 -16.97 -0.19 12.35
C HIS A 253 -17.81 0.05 11.10
N GLU A 254 -17.95 -0.94 10.22
CA GLU A 254 -18.90 -0.90 9.10
C GLU A 254 -20.35 -1.03 9.58
N LEU A 255 -20.55 -1.52 10.81
CA LEU A 255 -21.82 -1.53 11.52
C LEU A 255 -22.04 -0.24 12.34
N TYR A 256 -21.00 0.56 12.58
CA TYR A 256 -21.11 1.78 13.40
C TYR A 256 -21.79 2.91 12.64
N VAL A 257 -22.66 3.63 13.34
CA VAL A 257 -23.36 4.81 12.83
C VAL A 257 -22.67 6.07 13.36
N PRO A 258 -22.50 7.14 12.55
CA PRO A 258 -21.96 8.40 13.05
C PRO A 258 -22.76 8.91 14.26
N MET A 259 -22.05 9.29 15.32
CA MET A 259 -22.69 9.83 16.52
C MET A 259 -23.29 11.20 16.23
N SER A 260 -24.48 11.48 16.75
CA SER A 260 -25.09 12.81 16.65
C SER A 260 -24.36 13.80 17.55
N LYS A 261 -24.13 15.03 17.05
CA LYS A 261 -23.58 16.11 17.88
C LYS A 261 -24.46 16.49 19.08
N TYR A 262 -25.74 16.11 19.04
CA TYR A 262 -26.71 16.35 20.10
C TYR A 262 -26.81 15.18 21.09
N SER A 263 -26.04 14.10 20.88
CA SER A 263 -26.07 12.96 21.79
C SER A 263 -25.45 13.34 23.14
N LEU A 264 -26.03 12.85 24.24
CA LEU A 264 -25.50 13.05 25.59
C LEU A 264 -24.05 12.54 25.70
N LYS A 265 -23.75 11.42 25.02
CA LYS A 265 -22.40 10.84 24.93
C LYS A 265 -21.40 11.84 24.36
N PHE A 266 -21.73 12.53 23.26
CA PHE A 266 -20.85 13.53 22.67
C PHE A 266 -20.77 14.81 23.52
N LEU A 267 -21.88 15.25 24.11
CA LEU A 267 -21.91 16.45 24.94
C LEU A 267 -20.99 16.30 26.16
N GLY A 268 -20.97 15.13 26.81
CA GLY A 268 -20.02 14.81 27.87
C GLY A 268 -18.57 14.87 27.36
N LEU A 269 -18.29 14.21 26.26
CA LEU A 269 -16.97 14.20 25.59
C LEU A 269 -16.46 15.62 25.28
N LYS A 270 -17.35 16.48 24.81
CA LYS A 270 -17.05 17.86 24.44
C LYS A 270 -16.59 18.71 25.63
N MET A 271 -17.07 18.42 26.84
CA MET A 271 -16.66 19.17 28.03
C MET A 271 -15.18 18.96 28.36
N ASP A 272 -14.66 17.76 28.10
CA ASP A 272 -13.28 17.37 28.40
C ASP A 272 -12.35 17.41 27.16
N SER A 273 -12.81 18.03 26.07
CA SER A 273 -12.07 18.07 24.81
C SER A 273 -11.52 19.46 24.50
N LYS A 274 -10.28 19.53 24.03
CA LYS A 274 -9.78 20.69 23.29
C LYS A 274 -10.41 20.68 21.90
N SER A 275 -10.68 21.86 21.33
CA SER A 275 -11.26 21.94 19.98
C SER A 275 -10.74 23.13 19.19
N LYS A 276 -10.78 23.00 17.86
CA LYS A 276 -10.49 24.07 16.90
C LYS A 276 -11.60 24.11 15.86
N LEU A 277 -12.11 25.31 15.58
CA LEU A 277 -13.00 25.54 14.46
C LEU A 277 -12.15 25.83 13.22
N ILE A 278 -12.46 25.15 12.13
CA ILE A 278 -11.84 25.31 10.81
C ILE A 278 -12.95 25.83 9.90
N VAL A 279 -12.75 26.99 9.27
CA VAL A 279 -13.76 27.65 8.43
C VAL A 279 -13.34 27.70 6.98
N SER A 280 -14.29 27.51 6.07
CA SER A 280 -14.06 27.52 4.62
C SER A 280 -13.41 28.81 4.11
N SER A 281 -13.67 29.96 4.74
CA SER A 281 -13.07 31.24 4.36
C SER A 281 -11.54 31.30 4.57
N GLU A 282 -10.98 30.41 5.38
CA GLU A 282 -9.53 30.33 5.63
C GLU A 282 -8.80 29.50 4.56
N TYR A 283 -9.53 28.83 3.66
CA TYR A 283 -8.98 27.88 2.70
C TYR A 283 -9.58 28.08 1.30
N GLU A 284 -8.74 28.29 0.30
CA GLU A 284 -9.16 28.50 -1.09
C GLU A 284 -9.82 27.25 -1.71
N ASP A 285 -9.23 26.07 -1.45
CA ASP A 285 -9.73 24.77 -1.90
C ASP A 285 -10.47 24.04 -0.77
N TRP A 286 -11.63 24.56 -0.38
CA TRP A 286 -12.43 23.95 0.69
C TRP A 286 -13.13 22.65 0.23
N PRO A 287 -12.81 21.49 0.81
CA PRO A 287 -13.23 20.21 0.23
C PRO A 287 -14.54 19.64 0.79
N PHE A 288 -15.15 20.32 1.75
CA PHE A 288 -16.33 19.85 2.46
C PHE A 288 -17.59 20.61 2.01
N SER A 289 -18.74 19.94 2.05
CA SER A 289 -20.02 20.57 1.71
C SER A 289 -20.57 21.50 2.80
N VAL A 290 -19.91 21.59 3.95
CA VAL A 290 -20.29 22.43 5.09
C VAL A 290 -19.33 23.61 5.20
N GLY A 291 -19.80 24.79 5.57
CA GLY A 291 -18.94 25.99 5.63
C GLY A 291 -17.89 26.01 6.75
N SER A 292 -17.98 25.07 7.71
CA SER A 292 -17.03 24.94 8.81
C SER A 292 -17.04 23.51 9.38
N ILE A 293 -15.90 23.09 9.92
CA ILE A 293 -15.73 21.83 10.64
C ILE A 293 -15.08 22.12 11.98
N LYS A 294 -15.51 21.42 13.02
CA LYS A 294 -14.84 21.49 14.32
C LYS A 294 -14.09 20.20 14.58
N VAL A 295 -12.80 20.31 14.83
CA VAL A 295 -11.96 19.16 15.23
C VAL A 295 -11.77 19.17 16.73
N TYR A 296 -11.66 17.98 17.31
CA TYR A 296 -11.53 17.78 18.75
C TYR A 296 -10.37 16.87 19.08
N PHE A 297 -9.72 17.13 20.20
CA PHE A 297 -8.74 16.28 20.85
C PHE A 297 -9.14 16.04 22.30
N THR A 298 -9.13 14.79 22.75
CA THR A 298 -9.39 14.44 24.15
C THR A 298 -8.42 13.38 24.67
N GLY A 299 -8.21 13.39 25.99
CA GLY A 299 -7.30 12.48 26.67
C GLY A 299 -5.88 12.62 26.15
N SER A 300 -5.28 11.50 25.74
CA SER A 300 -3.90 11.43 25.25
C SER A 300 -3.75 11.10 23.76
N ARG A 301 -4.81 10.61 23.08
CA ARG A 301 -4.69 10.04 21.72
C ARG A 301 -5.97 10.00 20.88
N TYR A 302 -7.03 10.67 21.28
CA TYR A 302 -8.34 10.55 20.63
C TYR A 302 -8.69 11.82 19.86
N TYR A 303 -9.11 11.64 18.61
CA TYR A 303 -9.31 12.73 17.65
C TYR A 303 -10.63 12.57 16.90
N PHE A 304 -11.44 13.63 16.89
CA PHE A 304 -12.77 13.64 16.26
C PHE A 304 -12.93 14.80 15.29
N ALA A 305 -13.86 14.64 14.35
CA ALA A 305 -14.37 15.74 13.52
C ALA A 305 -15.90 15.82 13.62
N GLU A 306 -16.40 17.01 13.93
CA GLU A 306 -17.80 17.41 13.79
C GLU A 306 -18.03 18.02 12.42
N ILE A 307 -18.80 17.32 11.60
CA ILE A 307 -19.13 17.72 10.23
C ILE A 307 -20.65 17.79 10.13
N GLY A 308 -21.19 19.01 10.08
CA GLY A 308 -22.62 19.27 10.16
C GLY A 308 -23.21 18.86 11.51
N ASN A 309 -24.01 17.80 11.53
CA ASN A 309 -24.65 17.28 12.76
C ASN A 309 -24.09 15.91 13.19
N LYS A 310 -23.00 15.46 12.55
CA LYS A 310 -22.43 14.13 12.74
C LYS A 310 -21.00 14.23 13.24
N ILE A 311 -20.64 13.29 14.10
CA ILE A 311 -19.32 13.12 14.67
C ILE A 311 -18.68 11.88 14.06
N PHE A 312 -17.46 12.04 13.59
CA PHE A 312 -16.65 10.99 12.99
C PHE A 312 -15.33 10.85 13.76
N ALA A 313 -14.84 9.61 13.86
CA ALA A 313 -13.50 9.36 14.36
C ALA A 313 -12.47 9.71 13.28
N LEU A 314 -11.35 10.32 13.67
CA LEU A 314 -10.21 10.60 12.79
C LEU A 314 -9.13 9.50 12.85
N THR A 315 -9.15 8.66 13.90
CA THR A 315 -8.23 7.53 14.07
C THR A 315 -8.97 6.22 14.34
N GLY A 316 -8.32 5.09 14.05
CA GLY A 316 -8.87 3.76 14.34
C GLY A 316 -9.07 3.50 15.85
N ALA A 317 -8.18 4.03 16.69
CA ALA A 317 -8.32 3.97 18.15
C ALA A 317 -9.60 4.70 18.62
N THR A 318 -9.82 5.92 18.12
CA THR A 318 -11.03 6.69 18.44
C THR A 318 -12.29 5.98 17.97
N SER A 319 -12.26 5.38 16.78
CA SER A 319 -13.39 4.62 16.23
C SER A 319 -13.78 3.43 17.10
N ARG A 320 -12.79 2.69 17.60
CA ARG A 320 -12.99 1.51 18.46
C ARG A 320 -13.52 1.88 19.83
N ASP A 321 -12.91 2.86 20.49
CA ASP A 321 -13.24 3.18 21.89
C ASP A 321 -14.58 3.91 22.02
N TYR A 322 -15.00 4.63 20.98
CA TYR A 322 -16.27 5.38 20.98
C TYR A 322 -17.38 4.75 20.13
N GLU A 323 -17.09 3.64 19.44
CA GLU A 323 -18.01 2.90 18.56
C GLU A 323 -18.66 3.79 17.48
N ILE A 324 -17.84 4.65 16.87
CA ILE A 324 -18.25 5.52 15.76
C ILE A 324 -17.40 5.21 14.52
N PRO A 325 -17.94 5.38 13.31
CA PRO A 325 -17.18 5.12 12.10
C PRO A 325 -16.02 6.12 11.97
N THR A 326 -14.89 5.62 11.45
CA THR A 326 -13.84 6.51 10.94
C THR A 326 -14.37 7.31 9.76
N TYR A 327 -13.97 8.58 9.66
CA TYR A 327 -14.40 9.48 8.59
C TYR A 327 -14.24 8.82 7.21
N PHE A 328 -13.05 8.31 6.88
CA PHE A 328 -12.80 7.78 5.53
C PHE A 328 -13.51 6.45 5.20
N LYS A 329 -14.16 5.79 6.17
CA LYS A 329 -14.88 4.51 5.95
C LYS A 329 -16.40 4.66 5.97
N SER A 330 -16.92 5.88 6.06
CA SER A 330 -18.37 6.11 5.96
C SER A 330 -18.82 6.16 4.49
N LYS A 331 -20.00 5.59 4.21
CA LYS A 331 -20.57 5.39 2.86
C LYS A 331 -20.70 6.64 1.97
N LYS A 332 -20.51 7.86 2.48
CA LYS A 332 -20.74 9.12 1.74
C LYS A 332 -19.66 10.18 1.96
N LEU A 333 -18.47 9.79 2.41
CA LEU A 333 -17.43 10.77 2.76
C LEU A 333 -16.40 10.98 1.65
N LYS A 334 -15.84 12.19 1.64
CA LYS A 334 -14.85 12.65 0.67
C LYS A 334 -13.49 11.94 0.92
N PRO A 335 -12.58 11.91 -0.07
CA PRO A 335 -11.25 11.26 -0.02
C PRO A 335 -10.50 11.25 1.33
N LYS A 336 -9.72 10.18 1.56
CA LYS A 336 -8.87 9.96 2.75
C LYS A 336 -7.95 11.15 3.08
N GLY A 337 -7.46 11.87 2.07
CA GLY A 337 -6.62 13.06 2.25
C GLY A 337 -7.28 14.15 3.11
N TYR A 338 -8.61 14.29 3.05
CA TYR A 338 -9.34 15.23 3.91
C TYR A 338 -9.44 14.76 5.36
N ALA A 339 -9.46 13.45 5.58
CA ALA A 339 -9.39 12.88 6.94
C ALA A 339 -8.04 13.18 7.58
N LEU A 340 -6.95 13.02 6.81
CA LEU A 340 -5.59 13.33 7.25
C LEU A 340 -5.44 14.81 7.57
N PHE A 341 -5.95 15.70 6.72
CA PHE A 341 -5.97 17.13 7.02
C PHE A 341 -6.66 17.45 8.35
N LEU A 342 -7.86 16.90 8.56
CA LEU A 342 -8.58 17.11 9.82
C LEU A 342 -7.84 16.52 11.02
N LEU A 343 -7.14 15.39 10.83
CA LEU A 343 -6.30 14.78 11.86
C LEU A 343 -5.11 15.68 12.20
N GLU A 344 -4.39 16.21 11.21
CA GLU A 344 -3.27 17.14 11.43
C GLU A 344 -3.71 18.40 12.18
N GLU A 345 -4.87 18.98 11.80
CA GLU A 345 -5.44 20.11 12.54
C GLU A 345 -5.86 19.75 13.97
N ALA A 346 -6.32 18.53 14.20
CA ALA A 346 -6.66 18.04 15.53
C ALA A 346 -5.41 17.76 16.38
N LYS A 347 -4.33 17.25 15.77
CA LYS A 347 -3.04 16.96 16.43
C LYS A 347 -2.35 18.22 16.96
N LYS A 348 -2.50 19.36 16.28
CA LYS A 348 -2.03 20.66 16.78
C LYS A 348 -2.63 21.06 18.14
N LEU A 349 -3.71 20.40 18.59
CA LEU A 349 -4.30 20.60 19.92
C LEU A 349 -3.63 19.76 21.01
N ASN A 350 -2.83 18.76 20.64
CA ASN A 350 -2.14 17.85 21.54
C ASN A 350 -0.85 18.51 22.06
N PRO A 351 -0.71 18.74 23.38
CA PRO A 351 0.48 19.41 23.94
C PRO A 351 1.75 18.55 23.93
N LYS A 352 1.66 17.28 23.53
CA LYS A 352 2.78 16.32 23.53
C LYS A 352 3.30 15.94 22.12
N GLU A 353 2.65 16.41 21.05
CA GLU A 353 3.16 16.21 19.69
C GLU A 353 4.08 17.39 19.32
N PRO A 354 5.33 17.15 18.86
CA PRO A 354 6.18 18.22 18.35
C PRO A 354 5.58 18.82 17.08
N LEU A 355 5.70 20.16 16.95
CA LEU A 355 5.18 20.97 15.83
C LEU A 355 5.89 20.70 14.51
#